data_AF-A0A7J7JXP2-F1
#
_entry.id   AF-A0A7J7JXP2-F1
#
_cell.length_a   1.000
_cell.length_b   1.000
_cell.length_c   1.000
_cell.angle_alpha   90.00
_cell.angle_beta   90.00
_cell.angle_gamma   90.00
#
_symmetry.space_group_name_H-M   'P 1'
#
loop_
_entity.id
_entity.type
_entity.pdbx_description
1 polymer ?
#
loop_
_entity_poly.entity_id
_entity_poly.type
_entity_poly.pdbx_seq_one_letter_code
_entity_poly.pdbx_strand_id
1 'polypeptide(L)'
;MYEGMYDSMYDSMYEGMYDRMYEGMYEGMYEGMYDSIYESMYDSMYEGMYDSMYEGMYEGMYEGMYEGMYEGMQEGMYEGMYEGMYEGMYEGMYDSMYEGMYDSMYDSM
;
A
#
# COMPACT_ATOMS: atom_id res chain seq x y z
N MET A 1 46.19 0.75 -58.47
CA MET A 1 45.44 -0.53 -58.56
C MET A 1 45.78 -1.45 -57.40
N TYR A 2 47.06 -1.75 -57.17
CA TYR A 2 47.50 -2.57 -56.02
C TYR A 2 47.27 -1.87 -54.66
N GLU A 3 47.54 -0.57 -54.59
CA GLU A 3 47.38 0.25 -53.38
C GLU A 3 45.91 0.34 -52.93
N GLY A 4 45.00 0.71 -53.84
CA GLY A 4 43.57 0.76 -53.53
C GLY A 4 42.92 -0.61 -53.25
N MET A 5 43.50 -1.72 -53.73
CA MET A 5 43.07 -3.07 -53.29
C MET A 5 43.53 -3.36 -51.87
N TYR A 6 44.72 -2.90 -51.48
CA TYR A 6 45.24 -3.06 -50.14
C TYR A 6 44.45 -2.23 -49.13
N ASP A 7 44.18 -0.96 -49.43
CA ASP A 7 43.37 -0.09 -48.59
C ASP A 7 41.95 -0.64 -48.41
N SER A 8 41.29 -1.03 -49.52
CA SER A 8 39.94 -1.58 -49.43
C SER A 8 39.87 -2.88 -48.63
N MET A 9 40.91 -3.71 -48.70
CA MET A 9 40.97 -4.95 -47.93
C MET A 9 41.30 -4.67 -46.45
N TYR A 10 42.10 -3.65 -46.17
CA TYR A 10 42.41 -3.21 -44.82
C TYR A 10 41.18 -2.58 -44.15
N ASP A 11 40.51 -1.61 -44.76
CA ASP A 11 39.28 -1.01 -44.22
C ASP A 11 38.17 -2.05 -44.02
N SER A 12 37.98 -2.93 -45.00
CA SER A 12 36.97 -3.99 -44.91
C SER A 12 37.20 -4.94 -43.73
N MET A 13 38.46 -5.28 -43.47
CA MET A 13 38.81 -6.36 -42.56
C MET A 13 39.19 -5.86 -41.17
N TYR A 14 39.82 -4.69 -41.09
CA TYR A 14 40.06 -3.99 -39.84
C TYR A 14 38.79 -3.24 -39.43
N GLU A 15 38.46 -2.07 -39.97
CA GLU A 15 37.28 -1.30 -39.50
C GLU A 15 36.00 -2.13 -39.52
N GLY A 16 35.66 -2.71 -40.67
CA GLY A 16 34.38 -3.41 -40.82
C GLY A 16 34.19 -4.65 -39.93
N MET A 17 35.28 -5.27 -39.47
CA MET A 17 35.22 -6.47 -38.62
C MET A 17 35.51 -6.14 -37.15
N TYR A 18 36.41 -5.20 -36.89
CA TYR A 18 36.72 -4.72 -35.55
C TYR A 18 35.54 -3.94 -34.99
N ASP A 19 34.98 -2.97 -35.72
CA ASP A 19 33.84 -2.18 -35.23
C ASP A 19 32.64 -3.10 -34.97
N ARG A 20 32.32 -3.98 -35.92
CA ARG A 20 31.16 -4.85 -35.78
C ARG A 20 31.30 -5.87 -34.64
N MET A 21 32.52 -6.31 -34.34
CA MET A 21 32.79 -7.24 -33.24
C MET A 21 32.91 -6.51 -31.91
N TYR A 22 33.57 -5.35 -31.88
CA TYR A 22 33.78 -4.59 -30.66
C TYR A 22 32.49 -3.88 -30.25
N GLU A 23 31.90 -3.09 -31.14
CA GLU A 23 30.67 -2.34 -30.90
C GLU A 23 29.51 -3.33 -30.67
N GLY A 24 29.31 -4.29 -31.58
CA GLY A 24 28.22 -5.25 -31.47
C GLY A 24 28.29 -6.18 -30.24
N MET A 25 29.50 -6.62 -29.85
CA MET A 25 29.65 -7.49 -28.68
C MET A 25 29.76 -6.70 -27.38
N TYR A 26 30.39 -5.53 -27.39
CA TYR A 26 30.55 -4.71 -26.18
C TYR A 26 29.26 -3.97 -25.86
N GLU A 27 28.61 -3.27 -26.80
CA GLU A 27 27.29 -2.66 -26.53
C GLU A 27 26.26 -3.76 -26.23
N GLY A 28 26.14 -4.75 -27.11
CA GLY A 28 25.11 -5.79 -26.97
C GLY A 28 25.23 -6.60 -25.67
N MET A 29 26.45 -6.92 -25.23
CA MET A 29 26.65 -7.70 -24.00
C MET A 29 26.76 -6.81 -22.77
N TYR A 30 27.40 -5.65 -22.86
CA TYR A 30 27.59 -4.78 -21.71
C TYR A 30 26.33 -3.98 -21.42
N GLU A 31 25.75 -3.25 -22.39
CA GLU A 31 24.47 -2.55 -22.16
C GLU A 31 23.36 -3.56 -21.90
N GLY A 32 23.21 -4.58 -22.77
CA GLY A 32 22.13 -5.56 -22.61
C GLY A 32 22.15 -6.28 -21.26
N MET A 33 23.32 -6.67 -20.75
CA MET A 33 23.43 -7.33 -19.45
C MET A 33 23.40 -6.35 -18.28
N TYR A 34 24.03 -5.18 -18.42
CA TYR A 34 24.05 -4.18 -17.36
C TYR A 34 22.67 -3.57 -17.15
N ASP A 35 21.98 -3.15 -18.21
CA ASP A 35 20.63 -2.62 -18.13
C ASP A 35 19.66 -3.68 -17.63
N SER A 36 19.69 -4.89 -18.19
CA SER A 36 18.76 -5.95 -17.75
C SER A 36 18.96 -6.32 -16.28
N ILE A 37 20.21 -6.42 -15.79
CA ILE A 37 20.46 -6.79 -14.39
C ILE A 37 20.20 -5.60 -13.48
N TYR A 38 20.66 -4.41 -13.86
CA TYR A 38 20.57 -3.23 -13.02
C TYR A 38 19.12 -2.74 -12.94
N GLU A 39 18.41 -2.54 -14.05
CA GLU A 39 16.98 -2.17 -14.01
C GLU A 39 16.17 -3.25 -13.31
N SER A 40 16.31 -4.53 -13.71
CA SER A 40 15.50 -5.58 -13.09
C SER A 40 15.74 -5.68 -11.58
N MET A 41 16.98 -5.67 -11.13
CA MET A 41 17.30 -5.83 -9.72
C MET A 41 16.99 -4.57 -8.93
N TYR A 42 17.21 -3.39 -9.52
CA TYR A 42 16.88 -2.12 -8.88
C TYR A 42 15.38 -1.96 -8.77
N ASP A 43 14.61 -2.06 -9.85
CA ASP A 43 13.15 -1.93 -9.80
C ASP A 43 12.52 -2.96 -8.88
N SER A 44 12.86 -4.25 -9.03
CA SER A 44 12.23 -5.28 -8.18
C SER A 44 12.59 -5.17 -6.70
N MET A 45 13.80 -4.72 -6.36
CA MET A 45 14.20 -4.55 -4.97
C MET A 45 13.72 -3.22 -4.40
N TYR A 46 13.79 -2.13 -5.16
CA TYR A 46 13.36 -0.80 -4.71
C TYR A 46 11.84 -0.69 -4.70
N GLU A 47 11.14 -0.86 -5.83
CA GLU A 47 9.67 -0.78 -5.84
C GLU A 47 9.08 -1.86 -4.94
N GLY A 48 9.50 -3.12 -5.11
CA GLY A 48 8.93 -4.23 -4.34
C GLY A 48 9.07 -4.05 -2.84
N MET A 49 10.23 -3.60 -2.35
CA MET A 49 10.45 -3.41 -0.91
C MET A 49 9.88 -2.07 -0.40
N TYR A 50 9.94 -1.01 -1.20
CA TYR A 50 9.43 0.29 -0.81
C TYR A 50 7.90 0.29 -0.78
N ASP A 51 7.23 -0.23 -1.81
CA ASP A 51 5.77 -0.32 -1.84
C ASP A 51 5.26 -1.25 -0.74
N SER A 52 5.82 -2.46 -0.60
CA SER A 52 5.36 -3.37 0.45
C SER A 52 5.56 -2.83 1.87
N MET A 53 6.67 -2.12 2.12
CA MET A 53 6.95 -1.55 3.43
C MET A 53 6.14 -0.28 3.68
N TYR A 54 6.02 0.60 2.69
CA TYR A 54 5.30 1.86 2.83
C TYR A 54 3.80 1.61 2.84
N GLU A 55 3.26 0.90 1.87
CA GLU A 55 1.83 0.62 1.76
C GLU A 55 1.37 -0.28 2.91
N GLY A 56 2.07 -1.40 3.16
CA GLY A 56 1.71 -2.31 4.24
C GLY A 56 1.81 -1.71 5.65
N MET A 57 2.83 -0.88 5.91
CA MET A 57 2.97 -0.24 7.22
C MET A 57 2.09 0.99 7.37
N TYR A 58 1.95 1.80 6.32
CA TYR A 58 1.15 3.02 6.37
C TYR A 58 -0.34 2.70 6.35
N GLU A 59 -0.84 1.87 5.43
CA GLU A 59 -2.24 1.44 5.47
C GLU A 59 -2.54 0.65 6.74
N GLY A 60 -1.76 -0.39 7.05
CA GLY A 60 -2.04 -1.22 8.22
C GLY A 60 -2.02 -0.46 9.55
N MET A 61 -1.08 0.48 9.72
CA MET A 61 -1.00 1.27 10.96
C MET A 61 -2.00 2.42 10.96
N TYR A 62 -2.18 3.13 9.84
CA TYR A 62 -3.06 4.28 9.79
C TYR A 62 -4.51 3.84 9.79
N GLU A 63 -4.90 2.90 8.94
CA GLU A 63 -6.27 2.39 8.86
C GLU A 63 -6.65 1.64 10.15
N GLY A 64 -5.81 0.71 10.61
CA GLY A 64 -6.09 -0.05 11.83
C GLY A 64 -6.14 0.81 13.11
N MET A 65 -5.27 1.83 13.23
CA MET A 65 -5.28 2.72 14.39
C MET A 65 -6.38 3.77 14.29
N TYR A 66 -6.62 4.34 13.10
CA TYR A 66 -7.60 5.40 12.93
C TYR A 66 -9.02 4.83 12.93
N GLU A 67 -9.34 3.79 12.15
CA GLU A 67 -10.66 3.17 12.22
C GLU A 67 -10.89 2.55 13.60
N GLY A 68 -9.99 1.69 14.07
CA GLY A 68 -10.19 0.99 15.33
C GLY A 68 -10.35 1.91 16.54
N MET A 69 -9.58 3.00 16.60
CA MET A 69 -9.68 3.95 17.71
C MET A 69 -10.83 4.92 17.53
N TYR A 70 -11.09 5.41 16.33
CA TYR A 70 -12.09 6.45 16.10
C TYR A 70 -13.50 5.87 16.01
N GLU A 71 -13.70 4.76 15.29
CA GLU A 71 -14.98 4.05 15.28
C GLU A 71 -15.26 3.40 16.62
N GLY A 72 -14.32 2.65 17.19
CA GLY A 72 -14.54 1.98 18.47
C GLY A 72 -14.83 2.96 19.63
N MET A 73 -14.20 4.14 19.62
CA MET A 73 -14.48 5.19 20.60
C MET A 73 -15.80 5.90 20.31
N GLN A 74 -16.11 6.23 19.05
CA GLN A 74 -17.40 6.83 18.70
C GLN A 74 -18.55 5.91 19.03
N GLU A 75 -18.50 4.67 18.55
CA GLU A 75 -19.56 3.68 18.71
C GLU A 75 -19.71 3.31 20.19
N GLY A 76 -18.64 2.94 20.88
CA GLY A 76 -18.72 2.60 22.31
C GLY A 76 -19.15 3.76 23.20
N MET A 77 -18.76 5.00 22.87
CA MET A 77 -19.13 6.17 23.67
C MET A 77 -20.54 6.68 23.33
N TYR A 78 -20.95 6.66 22.06
CA TYR A 78 -22.33 6.99 21.70
C TYR A 78 -23.27 5.91 22.19
N GLU A 79 -23.08 4.65 21.80
CA GLU A 79 -24.02 3.57 22.10
C GLU A 79 -24.11 3.36 23.63
N GLY A 80 -22.97 3.26 24.32
CA GLY A 80 -22.96 3.08 25.77
C GLY A 80 -23.52 4.27 26.57
N MET A 81 -23.30 5.51 26.10
CA MET A 81 -23.81 6.69 26.80
C MET A 81 -25.26 7.00 26.44
N TYR A 82 -25.65 6.85 25.17
CA TYR A 82 -27.02 7.06 24.72
C TYR A 82 -27.92 5.92 25.19
N GLU A 83 -27.64 4.65 24.91
CA GLU A 83 -28.50 3.56 25.41
C GLU A 83 -28.51 3.53 26.93
N GLY A 84 -27.34 3.52 27.58
CA GLY A 84 -27.26 3.40 29.03
C GLY A 84 -27.95 4.55 29.78
N MET A 85 -27.83 5.78 29.28
CA MET A 85 -28.44 6.94 29.92
C MET A 85 -29.89 7.14 29.49
N TYR A 86 -30.23 6.89 28.22
CA TYR A 86 -31.58 7.10 27.72
C TYR A 86 -32.49 5.93 28.12
N GLU A 87 -32.14 4.66 27.89
CA GLU A 87 -32.95 3.55 28.40
C GLU A 87 -32.99 3.55 29.93
N GLY A 88 -31.82 3.56 30.58
CA GLY A 88 -31.75 3.41 32.03
C GLY A 88 -32.47 4.53 32.80
N MET A 89 -32.38 5.77 32.32
CA MET A 89 -33.04 6.89 32.98
C MET A 89 -34.51 7.02 32.56
N TYR A 90 -34.82 6.81 31.27
CA TYR A 90 -36.17 7.01 30.76
C TYR A 90 -37.06 5.84 31.13
N GLU A 91 -36.69 4.58 30.86
CA GLU A 91 -37.44 3.41 31.34
C GLU A 91 -37.49 3.38 32.87
N GLY A 92 -36.34 3.56 33.52
CA GLY A 92 -36.26 3.53 34.98
C GLY A 92 -37.19 4.56 35.65
N MET A 93 -37.24 5.80 35.15
CA MET A 93 -38.20 6.80 35.66
C MET A 93 -39.63 6.51 35.24
N TYR A 94 -39.86 6.05 34.00
CA TYR A 94 -41.21 5.80 33.52
C TYR A 94 -41.84 4.66 34.29
N ASP A 95 -41.19 3.50 34.38
CA ASP A 95 -41.69 2.35 35.11
C ASP A 95 -41.89 2.67 36.59
N SER A 96 -40.91 3.30 37.25
CA SER A 96 -41.06 3.61 38.68
C SER A 96 -42.15 4.65 38.97
N MET A 97 -42.40 5.61 38.08
CA MET A 97 -43.55 6.51 38.22
C MET A 97 -44.87 5.82 37.89
N TYR A 98 -44.93 5.09 36.78
CA TYR A 98 -46.18 4.54 36.27
C TYR A 98 -46.64 3.33 37.09
N GLU A 99 -45.76 2.34 37.34
CA GLU A 99 -46.07 1.22 38.24
C GLU A 99 -46.29 1.73 39.67
N GLY A 100 -45.40 2.60 40.18
CA GLY A 100 -45.53 3.12 41.53
C GLY A 100 -46.85 3.86 41.77
N MET A 101 -47.32 4.64 40.78
CA MET A 101 -48.64 5.28 40.86
C MET A 101 -49.79 4.29 40.65
N TYR A 102 -49.69 3.33 39.72
CA TYR A 102 -50.76 2.36 39.48
C TYR A 102 -50.96 1.42 40.66
N ASP A 103 -49.87 0.85 41.19
CA ASP A 103 -49.92 -0.04 42.35
C ASP A 103 -50.43 0.70 43.56
N SER A 104 -49.90 1.89 43.87
CA SER A 104 -50.39 2.66 45.02
C SER A 104 -51.87 3.07 44.92
N MET A 105 -52.41 3.20 43.70
CA MET A 105 -53.80 3.56 43.47
C MET A 105 -54.75 2.34 43.49
N TYR A 106 -54.25 1.13 43.19
CA TYR A 106 -55.03 -0.11 43.23
C TYR A 106 -54.92 -0.84 44.57
N ASP A 107 -53.79 -0.77 45.27
CA ASP A 107 -53.61 -1.34 46.62
C ASP A 107 -54.30 -0.49 47.71
N SER A 108 -54.69 0.75 47.38
CA SER A 108 -55.47 1.64 48.26
C SER A 108 -56.99 1.58 48.03
N MET A 109 -57.46 0.70 47.16
CA MET A 109 -58.88 0.32 47.01
C MET A 109 -59.21 -0.96 47.78
#